data_AF-A0A9D4VX66-F1
#
_entry.id   AF-A0A9D4VX66-F1
#
_cell.length_a   1.000
_cell.length_b   1.000
_cell.length_c   1.000
_cell.angle_alpha   90.00
_cell.angle_beta   90.00
_cell.angle_gamma   90.00
#
_symmetry.space_group_name_H-M   'P 1'
#
loop_
_entity.id
_entity.type
_entity.pdbx_description
1 polymer ?
#
loop_
_entity_poly.entity_id
_entity_poly.type
_entity_poly.pdbx_seq_one_letter_code
_entity_poly.pdbx_strand_id
1 'polypeptide(L)'
;KTEDLWAALEEGSGEPVNKLMTTWTKQQGYPVVSVKVNNQNLEFDQSQFLSSRAQGEGQWIVPITLCFGSYDVHKNFLFQTKSETRDVKELLGSPITEDSKSWIKINVEQAGFYRVKYDELLAAKLRYAIEKKILSPSDRFGILDDTYALCNARKESLTSLLNLMAAYREEDDYTVLSNLISISSKVQNIAADAVPDLLDYFKQFSINVLQYSAERLGWDPKPGETHDDALLRGE
;
A
#
# COMPACT_ATOMS: atom_id res chain seq x y z
N LYS A 1 28.32 16.04 9.46
CA LYS A 1 28.15 14.60 9.78
C LYS A 1 27.19 13.91 8.81
N THR A 2 25.93 14.32 8.66
CA THR A 2 25.05 13.77 7.59
C THR A 2 25.35 14.35 6.19
N GLU A 3 25.84 15.60 6.12
CA GLU A 3 26.15 16.28 4.85
C GLU A 3 27.32 15.62 4.10
N ASP A 4 28.31 15.06 4.81
CA ASP A 4 29.46 14.37 4.22
C ASP A 4 29.05 13.08 3.50
N LEU A 5 28.09 12.33 4.06
CA LEU A 5 27.53 11.12 3.44
C LEU A 5 26.77 11.47 2.15
N TRP A 6 25.95 12.53 2.19
CA TRP A 6 25.16 12.94 1.01
C TRP A 6 26.05 13.47 -0.11
N ALA A 7 27.11 14.19 0.22
CA ALA A 7 28.09 14.65 -0.77
C ALA A 7 28.78 13.47 -1.48
N ALA A 8 29.20 12.44 -0.73
CA ALA A 8 29.85 11.26 -1.31
C ALA A 8 28.89 10.46 -2.22
N LEU A 9 27.62 10.31 -1.84
CA LEU A 9 26.62 9.64 -2.67
C LEU A 9 26.24 10.46 -3.92
N GLU A 10 26.15 11.78 -3.80
CA GLU A 10 25.91 12.70 -4.93
C GLU A 10 27.08 12.66 -5.93
N GLU A 11 28.32 12.66 -5.45
CA GLU A 11 29.52 12.49 -6.30
C GLU A 11 29.52 11.14 -7.04
N GLY A 12 29.19 10.05 -6.34
CA GLY A 12 29.20 8.70 -6.93
C GLY A 12 28.03 8.42 -7.89
N SER A 13 26.89 9.10 -7.73
CA SER A 13 25.69 8.87 -8.53
C SER A 13 25.46 9.90 -9.63
N GLY A 14 25.95 11.13 -9.46
CA GLY A 14 25.60 12.27 -10.32
C GLY A 14 24.18 12.80 -10.10
N GLU A 15 23.45 12.27 -9.11
CA GLU A 15 22.08 12.66 -8.77
C GLU A 15 22.06 13.65 -7.59
N PRO A 16 21.05 14.54 -7.48
CA PRO A 16 20.99 15.56 -6.42
C PRO A 16 20.58 14.98 -5.05
N VAL A 17 21.35 14.01 -4.54
CA VAL A 17 21.08 13.24 -3.33
C VAL A 17 21.01 14.15 -2.10
N ASN A 18 21.87 15.15 -1.99
CA ASN A 18 21.86 16.06 -0.83
C ASN A 18 20.57 16.87 -0.75
N LYS A 19 20.09 17.39 -1.88
CA LYS A 19 18.82 18.13 -1.95
C LYS A 19 17.65 17.24 -1.50
N LEU A 20 17.62 16.00 -1.98
CA LEU A 20 16.60 15.01 -1.62
C LEU A 20 16.69 14.66 -0.13
N MET A 21 17.83 14.17 0.35
CA MET A 21 18.00 13.66 1.72
C MET A 21 17.88 14.73 2.79
N THR A 22 18.15 15.99 2.45
CA THR A 22 17.85 17.13 3.32
C THR A 22 16.36 17.18 3.68
N THR A 23 15.46 16.93 2.71
CA THR A 23 14.02 16.87 2.99
C THR A 23 13.62 15.66 3.84
N TRP A 24 14.36 14.56 3.81
CA TRP A 24 14.01 13.37 4.60
C TRP A 24 14.55 13.37 6.03
N THR A 25 15.68 14.04 6.26
CA THR A 25 16.40 13.97 7.56
C THR A 25 16.24 15.19 8.44
N LYS A 26 15.89 16.37 7.89
CA LYS A 26 15.77 17.63 8.65
C LYS A 26 14.34 17.97 9.10
N GLN A 27 13.36 17.11 8.84
CA GLN A 27 11.98 17.26 9.32
C GLN A 27 11.44 15.93 9.84
N GLN A 28 10.46 15.98 10.75
CA GLN A 28 9.86 14.80 11.36
C GLN A 28 8.81 14.16 10.44
N GLY A 29 8.72 12.83 10.47
CA GLY A 29 7.67 12.07 9.79
C GLY A 29 7.99 11.77 8.33
N TYR A 30 6.95 11.43 7.56
CA TYR A 30 7.04 11.02 6.17
C TYR A 30 5.75 11.39 5.41
N PRO A 31 5.76 11.43 4.07
CA PRO A 31 4.58 11.80 3.31
C PRO A 31 3.60 10.65 3.12
N VAL A 32 2.33 11.01 2.94
CA VAL A 32 1.39 10.23 2.12
C VAL A 32 1.30 10.89 0.75
N VAL A 33 1.45 10.07 -0.30
CA VAL A 33 1.24 10.45 -1.70
C VAL A 33 -0.16 9.98 -2.11
N SER A 34 -1.06 10.91 -2.39
CA SER A 34 -2.37 10.64 -2.96
C SER A 34 -2.28 10.67 -4.48
N VAL A 35 -2.87 9.67 -5.14
CA VAL A 35 -2.89 9.54 -6.59
C VAL A 35 -4.31 9.31 -7.05
N LYS A 36 -4.75 10.10 -8.03
CA LYS A 36 -6.08 9.98 -8.63
C LYS A 36 -6.00 10.14 -10.14
N VAL A 37 -6.98 9.59 -10.84
CA VAL A 37 -7.12 9.72 -12.30
C VAL A 37 -8.20 10.72 -12.63
N ASN A 38 -7.88 11.70 -13.46
CA ASN A 38 -8.83 12.68 -13.96
C ASN A 38 -8.58 12.95 -15.45
N ASN A 39 -9.53 12.60 -16.31
CA ASN A 39 -9.44 12.81 -17.76
C ASN A 39 -8.11 12.30 -18.36
N GLN A 40 -7.70 11.07 -18.04
CA GLN A 40 -6.40 10.49 -18.46
C GLN A 40 -5.16 11.26 -17.98
N ASN A 41 -5.28 12.01 -16.90
CA ASN A 41 -4.14 12.53 -16.15
C ASN A 41 -4.04 11.83 -14.80
N LEU A 42 -2.82 11.47 -14.41
CA LEU A 42 -2.50 11.08 -13.05
C LEU A 42 -2.13 12.34 -12.27
N GLU A 43 -2.98 12.68 -11.30
CA GLU A 43 -2.76 13.77 -10.37
C GLU A 43 -2.17 13.20 -9.08
N PHE A 44 -0.98 13.68 -8.73
CA PHE A 44 -0.24 13.36 -7.51
C PHE A 44 -0.33 14.53 -6.54
N ASP A 45 -0.62 14.24 -5.28
CA ASP A 45 -0.60 15.20 -4.18
C ASP A 45 0.17 14.60 -3.00
N GLN A 46 1.01 15.38 -2.31
CA GLN A 46 1.65 14.95 -1.06
C GLN A 46 1.22 15.81 0.12
N SER A 47 1.12 15.14 1.27
CA SER A 47 1.01 15.78 2.58
C SER A 47 1.74 14.95 3.62
N GLN A 48 2.15 15.56 4.73
CA GLN A 48 2.69 14.81 5.86
C GLN A 48 1.65 13.82 6.40
N PHE A 49 2.03 12.55 6.51
CA PHE A 49 1.21 11.54 7.14
C PHE A 49 1.29 11.70 8.66
N LEU A 50 0.13 11.92 9.28
CA LEU A 50 -0.06 11.93 10.72
C LEU A 50 -1.17 10.93 11.04
N SER A 51 -1.01 10.15 12.11
CA SER A 51 -2.07 9.25 12.61
C SER A 51 -3.24 10.03 13.20
N SER A 52 -3.02 11.29 13.57
CA SER A 52 -4.08 12.22 13.95
C SER A 52 -4.72 12.84 12.71
N ARG A 53 -5.90 13.44 12.89
CA ARG A 53 -6.59 14.19 11.82
C ARG A 53 -5.88 15.50 11.44
N ALA A 54 -4.76 15.84 12.08
CA ALA A 54 -4.05 17.09 11.82
C ALA A 54 -3.47 17.10 10.40
N GLN A 55 -3.36 18.29 9.84
CA GLN A 55 -2.65 18.51 8.60
C GLN A 55 -1.25 18.99 8.94
N GLY A 56 -0.25 18.20 8.56
CA GLY A 56 1.15 18.61 8.68
C GLY A 56 1.58 19.43 7.47
N GLU A 57 2.57 20.30 7.68
CA GLU A 57 3.10 21.20 6.65
C GLU A 57 4.31 20.63 5.90
N GLY A 58 4.80 19.45 6.32
CA GLY A 58 5.97 18.80 5.74
C GLY A 58 5.83 18.55 4.23
N GLN A 59 6.96 18.66 3.54
CA GLN A 59 7.07 18.41 2.10
C GLN A 59 8.41 17.75 1.79
N TRP A 60 8.37 16.71 0.96
CA TRP A 60 9.53 15.90 0.61
C TRP A 60 9.78 15.92 -0.89
N ILE A 61 11.03 15.70 -1.28
CA ILE A 61 11.34 15.23 -2.63
C ILE A 61 11.17 13.72 -2.61
N VAL A 62 10.09 13.21 -3.18
CA VAL A 62 9.72 11.80 -3.15
C VAL A 62 10.17 11.10 -4.43
N PRO A 63 11.05 10.10 -4.37
CA PRO A 63 11.35 9.23 -5.52
C PRO A 63 10.17 8.30 -5.76
N ILE A 64 9.33 8.64 -6.73
CA ILE A 64 8.19 7.81 -7.10
C ILE A 64 8.70 6.68 -7.97
N THR A 65 8.37 5.44 -7.59
CA THR A 65 8.38 4.27 -8.48
C THR A 65 6.95 3.89 -8.83
N LEU A 66 6.72 3.51 -10.08
CA LEU A 66 5.41 3.15 -10.62
C LEU A 66 5.53 1.94 -11.56
N CYS A 67 4.58 1.01 -11.48
CA CYS A 67 4.32 -0.02 -12.48
C CYS A 67 2.90 0.12 -13.05
N PHE A 68 2.72 -0.24 -14.33
CA PHE A 68 1.43 -0.23 -15.00
C PHE A 68 1.12 -1.53 -15.73
N GLY A 69 0.16 -2.31 -15.22
CA GLY A 69 -0.33 -3.57 -15.82
C GLY A 69 0.67 -4.74 -15.82
N SER A 70 1.97 -4.44 -15.79
CA SER A 70 3.08 -5.37 -15.61
C SER A 70 4.21 -4.69 -14.84
N TYR A 71 5.00 -5.48 -14.10
CA TYR A 71 6.23 -5.02 -13.48
C TYR A 71 7.31 -4.63 -14.50
N ASP A 72 7.21 -5.09 -15.75
CA ASP A 72 8.12 -4.69 -16.83
C ASP A 72 7.89 -3.24 -17.28
N VAL A 73 6.67 -2.72 -17.08
CA VAL A 73 6.32 -1.33 -17.39
C VAL A 73 6.63 -0.47 -16.17
N HIS A 74 7.91 -0.36 -15.86
CA HIS A 74 8.41 0.38 -14.71
C HIS A 74 8.78 1.82 -15.08
N LYS A 75 8.38 2.78 -14.24
CA LYS A 75 8.69 4.20 -14.36
C LYS A 75 9.16 4.75 -13.03
N ASN A 76 10.06 5.70 -13.07
CA ASN A 76 10.50 6.45 -11.91
C ASN A 76 10.62 7.94 -12.21
N PHE A 77 10.37 8.78 -11.21
CA PHE A 77 10.59 10.22 -11.29
C PHE A 77 10.65 10.84 -9.89
N LEU A 78 11.19 12.06 -9.81
CA LEU A 78 11.21 12.85 -8.58
C LEU A 78 9.97 13.74 -8.47
N PHE A 79 9.12 13.46 -7.50
CA PHE A 79 7.99 14.32 -7.14
C PHE A 79 8.46 15.36 -6.11
N GLN A 80 8.66 16.59 -6.58
CA GLN A 80 9.32 17.66 -5.79
C GLN A 80 8.35 18.68 -5.18
N THR A 81 7.16 18.82 -5.75
CA THR A 81 6.14 19.80 -5.37
C THR A 81 5.06 19.19 -4.49
N LYS A 82 4.17 20.01 -3.93
CA LYS A 82 2.99 19.51 -3.20
C LYS A 82 2.01 18.78 -4.11
N SER A 83 1.90 19.20 -5.35
CA SER A 83 1.01 18.62 -6.35
C SER A 83 1.69 18.61 -7.72
N GLU A 84 1.44 17.57 -8.49
CA GLU A 84 1.99 17.38 -9.84
C GLU A 84 1.00 16.58 -10.68
N THR A 85 0.86 16.94 -11.96
CA THR A 85 -0.02 16.25 -12.90
C THR A 85 0.81 15.69 -14.05
N ARG A 86 0.56 14.43 -14.40
CA ARG A 86 1.24 13.73 -15.50
C ARG A 86 0.20 13.16 -16.46
N ASP A 87 0.38 13.40 -17.75
CA ASP A 87 -0.45 12.74 -18.77
C ASP A 87 -0.18 11.23 -18.75
N VAL A 88 -1.26 10.43 -18.73
CA VAL A 88 -1.18 8.96 -18.65
C VAL A 88 -0.51 8.38 -19.88
N LYS A 89 -0.79 8.90 -21.07
CA LYS A 89 -0.25 8.36 -22.32
C LYS A 89 1.24 8.65 -22.42
N GLU A 90 1.68 9.82 -21.99
CA GLU A 90 3.11 10.16 -21.91
C GLU A 90 3.84 9.31 -20.86
N LEU A 91 3.23 9.11 -19.69
CA LEU A 91 3.87 8.37 -18.60
C LEU A 91 3.88 6.86 -18.83
N LEU A 92 2.75 6.30 -19.28
CA LEU A 92 2.49 4.85 -19.32
C LEU A 92 2.51 4.28 -20.74
N GLY A 93 2.44 5.10 -21.78
CA GLY A 93 2.34 4.68 -23.17
C GLY A 93 0.95 4.21 -23.62
N SER A 94 0.00 4.07 -22.69
CA SER A 94 -1.36 3.60 -22.95
C SER A 94 -2.36 4.21 -21.96
N PRO A 95 -3.62 4.45 -22.37
CA PRO A 95 -4.64 5.02 -21.50
C PRO A 95 -5.02 4.07 -20.36
N ILE A 96 -5.52 4.64 -19.27
CA ILE A 96 -6.21 3.89 -18.22
C ILE A 96 -7.63 3.62 -18.73
N THR A 97 -7.87 2.39 -19.14
CA THR A 97 -9.17 1.91 -19.61
C THR A 97 -10.08 1.56 -18.43
N GLU A 98 -11.39 1.60 -18.64
CA GLU A 98 -12.37 1.16 -17.64
C GLU A 98 -12.38 -0.36 -17.44
N ASP A 99 -11.75 -1.13 -18.33
CA ASP A 99 -11.62 -2.56 -18.12
C ASP A 99 -10.78 -2.87 -16.86
N SER A 100 -11.18 -3.91 -16.15
CA SER A 100 -10.64 -4.21 -14.82
C SER A 100 -9.22 -4.77 -14.83
N LYS A 101 -8.56 -4.90 -15.99
CA LYS A 101 -7.32 -5.66 -16.14
C LYS A 101 -6.04 -4.84 -15.95
N SER A 102 -6.08 -3.54 -16.22
CA SER A 102 -4.94 -2.66 -16.00
C SER A 102 -4.91 -2.15 -14.55
N TRP A 103 -3.74 -2.14 -13.92
CA TRP A 103 -3.52 -1.66 -12.55
C TRP A 103 -2.32 -0.73 -12.49
N ILE A 104 -2.30 0.17 -11.50
CA ILE A 104 -1.18 1.08 -11.25
C ILE A 104 -0.71 0.87 -9.83
N LYS A 105 0.55 0.47 -9.65
CA LYS A 105 1.18 0.38 -8.34
C LYS A 105 2.24 1.45 -8.21
N ILE A 106 2.05 2.35 -7.25
CA ILE A 106 3.05 3.32 -6.80
C ILE A 106 3.80 2.73 -5.60
N ASN A 107 5.06 3.14 -5.42
CA ASN A 107 5.94 2.61 -4.38
C ASN A 107 6.17 1.10 -4.56
N VAL A 108 6.63 0.73 -5.76
CA VAL A 108 6.88 -0.66 -6.17
C VAL A 108 7.80 -1.36 -5.17
N GLU A 109 7.42 -2.57 -4.76
CA GLU A 109 8.07 -3.36 -3.70
C GLU A 109 8.14 -2.69 -2.32
N GLN A 110 7.37 -1.63 -2.10
CA GLN A 110 7.42 -0.81 -0.88
C GLN A 110 8.84 -0.29 -0.55
N ALA A 111 9.63 -0.01 -1.59
CA ALA A 111 11.02 0.39 -1.45
C ALA A 111 11.20 1.82 -0.90
N GLY A 112 10.18 2.67 -1.04
CA GLY A 112 10.16 4.06 -0.57
C GLY A 112 9.51 4.21 0.80
N PHE A 113 10.05 5.12 1.61
CA PHE A 113 9.53 5.42 2.96
C PHE A 113 8.36 6.42 2.91
N TYR A 114 7.27 6.05 2.25
CA TYR A 114 6.05 6.85 2.16
C TYR A 114 4.82 5.96 1.97
N ARG A 115 3.65 6.49 2.31
CA ARG A 115 2.37 5.79 2.10
C ARG A 115 1.72 6.23 0.81
N VAL A 116 0.94 5.36 0.19
CA VAL A 116 0.17 5.71 -1.00
C VAL A 116 -1.33 5.63 -0.73
N LYS A 117 -2.04 6.69 -1.10
CA LYS A 117 -3.50 6.72 -1.16
C LYS A 117 -3.94 6.73 -2.62
N TYR A 118 -4.81 5.80 -2.99
CA TYR A 118 -5.39 5.71 -4.32
C TYR A 118 -6.82 6.25 -4.31
N ASP A 119 -7.28 6.82 -5.43
CA ASP A 119 -8.72 7.02 -5.62
C ASP A 119 -9.46 5.69 -5.80
N GLU A 120 -10.79 5.73 -5.81
CA GLU A 120 -11.61 4.52 -5.88
C GLU A 120 -11.39 3.73 -7.19
N LEU A 121 -11.13 4.43 -8.30
CA LEU A 121 -10.89 3.78 -9.60
C LEU A 121 -9.60 2.96 -9.57
N LEU A 122 -8.50 3.57 -9.10
CA LEU A 122 -7.21 2.91 -8.98
C LEU A 122 -7.24 1.82 -7.89
N ALA A 123 -7.92 2.07 -6.77
CA ALA A 123 -8.11 1.08 -5.71
C ALA A 123 -8.86 -0.16 -6.22
N ALA A 124 -9.92 0.01 -7.02
CA ALA A 124 -10.65 -1.10 -7.62
C ALA A 124 -9.77 -1.97 -8.55
N LYS A 125 -8.90 -1.32 -9.33
CA LYS A 125 -7.92 -2.01 -10.19
C LYS A 125 -6.87 -2.78 -9.39
N LEU A 126 -6.42 -2.22 -8.26
CA LEU A 126 -5.52 -2.92 -7.35
C LEU A 126 -6.19 -4.12 -6.67
N ARG A 127 -7.46 -4.00 -6.26
CA ARG A 127 -8.23 -5.14 -5.72
C ARG A 127 -8.28 -6.30 -6.71
N TYR A 128 -8.56 -6.03 -7.98
CA TYR A 128 -8.50 -7.06 -9.04
C TYR A 128 -7.10 -7.70 -9.14
N ALA A 129 -6.04 -6.90 -9.15
CA ALA A 129 -4.68 -7.41 -9.26
C ALA A 129 -4.26 -8.27 -8.04
N ILE A 130 -4.75 -7.93 -6.84
CA ILE A 130 -4.59 -8.72 -5.61
C ILE A 130 -5.34 -10.05 -5.72
N GLU A 131 -6.63 -10.01 -6.07
CA GLU A 131 -7.48 -11.21 -6.24
C GLU A 131 -6.89 -12.20 -7.25
N LYS A 132 -6.23 -11.69 -8.30
CA LYS A 132 -5.58 -12.50 -9.33
C LYS A 132 -4.13 -12.85 -9.03
N LYS A 133 -3.62 -12.51 -7.84
CA LYS A 133 -2.23 -12.74 -7.41
C LYS A 133 -1.20 -12.22 -8.42
N ILE A 134 -1.51 -11.10 -9.08
CA ILE A 134 -0.63 -10.47 -10.07
C ILE A 134 0.46 -9.64 -9.36
N LEU A 135 0.11 -8.99 -8.26
CA LEU A 135 1.05 -8.19 -7.47
C LEU A 135 1.96 -9.07 -6.61
N SER A 136 3.19 -8.65 -6.39
CA SER A 136 4.13 -9.32 -5.49
C SER A 136 3.63 -9.29 -4.03
N PRO A 137 4.09 -10.23 -3.18
CA PRO A 137 3.76 -10.21 -1.75
C PRO A 137 4.07 -8.86 -1.07
N SER A 138 5.22 -8.24 -1.37
CA SER A 138 5.60 -6.94 -0.80
C SER A 138 4.59 -5.84 -1.15
N ASP A 139 4.15 -5.80 -2.41
CA ASP A 139 3.18 -4.81 -2.86
C ASP A 139 1.78 -5.07 -2.28
N ARG A 140 1.35 -6.33 -2.21
CA ARG A 140 0.10 -6.73 -1.53
C ARG A 140 0.14 -6.31 -0.06
N PHE A 141 1.19 -6.68 0.68
CA PHE A 141 1.40 -6.29 2.08
C PHE A 141 1.25 -4.77 2.27
N GLY A 142 1.97 -3.98 1.47
CA GLY A 142 2.00 -2.54 1.70
C GLY A 142 0.74 -1.81 1.24
N ILE A 143 0.01 -2.32 0.24
CA ILE A 143 -1.33 -1.76 -0.08
C ILE A 143 -2.28 -1.94 1.10
N LEU A 144 -2.24 -3.12 1.74
CA LEU A 144 -3.05 -3.41 2.92
C LEU A 144 -2.63 -2.56 4.12
N ASP A 145 -1.32 -2.47 4.42
CA ASP A 145 -0.81 -1.64 5.52
C ASP A 145 -1.12 -0.15 5.32
N ASP A 146 -0.93 0.38 4.10
CA ASP A 146 -1.26 1.76 3.77
C ASP A 146 -2.73 2.06 3.96
N THR A 147 -3.61 1.21 3.42
CA THR A 147 -5.05 1.42 3.53
C THR A 147 -5.52 1.35 4.98
N TYR A 148 -4.97 0.44 5.79
CA TYR A 148 -5.26 0.36 7.22
C TYR A 148 -4.78 1.62 7.96
N ALA A 149 -3.55 2.07 7.72
CA ALA A 149 -3.01 3.28 8.33
C ALA A 149 -3.80 4.54 7.94
N LEU A 150 -4.22 4.64 6.68
CA LEU A 150 -5.06 5.73 6.17
C LEU A 150 -6.47 5.68 6.77
N CYS A 151 -7.04 4.48 6.97
CA CYS A 151 -8.32 4.31 7.64
C CYS A 151 -8.26 4.79 9.09
N ASN A 152 -7.23 4.38 9.84
CA ASN A 152 -6.99 4.85 11.21
C ASN A 152 -6.81 6.38 11.28
N ALA A 153 -6.11 6.96 10.30
CA ALA A 153 -5.93 8.40 10.18
C ALA A 153 -7.18 9.15 9.65
N ARG A 154 -8.30 8.44 9.39
CA ARG A 154 -9.54 8.95 8.78
C ARG A 154 -9.32 9.61 7.41
N LYS A 155 -8.28 9.19 6.70
CA LYS A 155 -7.99 9.57 5.31
C LYS A 155 -8.61 8.58 4.31
N GLU A 156 -8.95 7.38 4.78
CA GLU A 156 -9.74 6.37 4.08
C GLU A 156 -10.94 5.92 4.93
N SER A 157 -11.95 5.35 4.28
CA SER A 157 -13.13 4.82 4.98
C SER A 157 -12.91 3.38 5.45
N LEU A 158 -13.60 2.97 6.51
CA LEU A 158 -13.62 1.56 6.94
C LEU A 158 -14.17 0.66 5.82
N THR A 159 -15.16 1.13 5.06
CA THR A 159 -15.69 0.41 3.89
C THR A 159 -14.61 0.18 2.83
N SER A 160 -13.77 1.18 2.53
CA SER A 160 -12.64 1.04 1.60
C SER A 160 -11.68 -0.06 2.07
N LEU A 161 -11.36 -0.06 3.37
CA LEU A 161 -10.50 -1.08 3.98
C LEU A 161 -11.13 -2.49 3.90
N LEU A 162 -12.39 -2.64 4.27
CA LEU A 162 -13.08 -3.93 4.21
C LEU A 162 -13.19 -4.47 2.76
N ASN A 163 -13.49 -3.59 1.80
CA ASN A 163 -13.51 -3.96 0.38
C ASN A 163 -12.13 -4.42 -0.10
N LEU A 164 -11.06 -3.76 0.36
CA LEU A 164 -9.70 -4.19 0.06
C LEU A 164 -9.39 -5.55 0.71
N MET A 165 -9.67 -5.73 2.00
CA MET A 165 -9.43 -6.99 2.71
C MET A 165 -10.15 -8.17 2.04
N ALA A 166 -11.34 -7.95 1.47
CA ALA A 166 -12.08 -8.98 0.74
C ALA A 166 -11.34 -9.51 -0.51
N ALA A 167 -10.42 -8.73 -1.09
CA ALA A 167 -9.59 -9.15 -2.23
C ALA A 167 -8.54 -10.21 -1.85
N TYR A 168 -8.24 -10.38 -0.55
CA TYR A 168 -7.19 -11.27 -0.04
C TYR A 168 -7.71 -12.67 0.35
N ARG A 169 -8.94 -13.04 -0.03
CA ARG A 169 -9.58 -14.32 0.38
C ARG A 169 -8.73 -15.57 0.14
N GLU A 170 -7.89 -15.56 -0.89
CA GLU A 170 -7.05 -16.70 -1.25
C GLU A 170 -5.56 -16.43 -0.98
N GLU A 171 -5.23 -15.48 -0.08
CA GLU A 171 -3.84 -15.16 0.27
C GLU A 171 -3.13 -16.34 0.93
N ASP A 172 -1.93 -16.62 0.46
CA ASP A 172 -1.09 -17.75 0.86
C ASP A 172 0.29 -17.35 1.36
N ASP A 173 0.72 -16.12 1.11
CA ASP A 173 1.99 -15.59 1.60
C ASP A 173 1.94 -15.30 3.10
N TYR A 174 2.96 -15.76 3.84
CA TYR A 174 3.05 -15.60 5.28
C TYR A 174 2.95 -14.15 5.73
N THR A 175 3.75 -13.28 5.13
CA THR A 175 3.88 -11.89 5.59
C THR A 175 2.59 -11.12 5.33
N VAL A 176 1.97 -11.35 4.18
CA VAL A 176 0.70 -10.70 3.83
C VAL A 176 -0.44 -11.23 4.71
N LEU A 177 -0.52 -12.55 4.89
CA LEU A 177 -1.60 -13.17 5.66
C LEU A 177 -1.51 -12.82 7.15
N SER A 178 -0.31 -12.81 7.74
CA SER A 178 -0.10 -12.37 9.13
C SER A 178 -0.55 -10.92 9.34
N ASN A 179 -0.23 -10.02 8.40
CA ASN A 179 -0.72 -8.64 8.45
C ASN A 179 -2.25 -8.56 8.34
N LEU A 180 -2.86 -9.36 7.45
CA LEU A 180 -4.31 -9.44 7.29
C LEU A 180 -5.01 -9.94 8.55
N ILE A 181 -4.47 -10.96 9.22
CA ILE A 181 -4.95 -11.46 10.52
C ILE A 181 -4.86 -10.34 11.56
N SER A 182 -3.68 -9.69 11.68
CA SER A 182 -3.46 -8.59 12.62
C SER A 182 -4.46 -7.44 12.44
N ILE A 183 -4.68 -7.01 11.19
CA ILE A 183 -5.63 -5.95 10.88
C ILE A 183 -7.06 -6.40 11.16
N SER A 184 -7.43 -7.64 10.81
CA SER A 184 -8.75 -8.20 11.11
C SER A 184 -9.05 -8.19 12.60
N SER A 185 -8.11 -8.65 13.44
CA SER A 185 -8.25 -8.62 14.89
C SER A 185 -8.38 -7.19 15.43
N LYS A 186 -7.60 -6.23 14.91
CA LYS A 186 -7.69 -4.81 15.31
C LYS A 186 -9.05 -4.21 14.95
N VAL A 187 -9.56 -4.48 13.75
CA VAL A 187 -10.89 -4.02 13.31
C VAL A 187 -11.98 -4.63 14.19
N GLN A 188 -11.91 -5.93 14.50
CA GLN A 188 -12.85 -6.58 15.41
C GLN A 188 -12.80 -5.98 16.82
N ASN A 189 -11.61 -5.71 17.37
CA ASN A 189 -11.46 -5.10 18.69
C ASN A 189 -12.07 -3.70 18.74
N ILE A 190 -11.85 -2.89 17.70
CA ILE A 190 -12.48 -1.56 17.58
C ILE A 190 -14.00 -1.70 17.47
N ALA A 191 -14.49 -2.65 16.67
CA ALA A 191 -15.94 -2.89 16.53
C ALA A 191 -16.58 -3.36 17.84
N ALA A 192 -15.91 -4.23 18.59
CA ALA A 192 -16.37 -4.73 19.89
C ALA A 192 -16.55 -3.61 20.92
N ASP A 193 -15.71 -2.56 20.85
CA ASP A 193 -15.80 -1.39 21.73
C ASP A 193 -16.81 -0.36 21.20
N ALA A 194 -16.74 0.00 19.91
CA ALA A 194 -17.49 1.12 19.36
C ALA A 194 -18.91 0.76 18.90
N VAL A 195 -19.12 -0.47 18.41
CA VAL A 195 -20.39 -0.95 17.83
C VAL A 195 -20.61 -2.45 18.14
N PRO A 196 -20.80 -2.84 19.41
CA PRO A 196 -20.87 -4.25 19.82
C PRO A 196 -21.92 -5.06 19.05
N ASP A 197 -23.06 -4.45 18.70
CA ASP A 197 -24.16 -5.09 17.95
C ASP A 197 -23.75 -5.55 16.54
N LEU A 198 -22.66 -5.01 16.00
CA LEU A 198 -22.13 -5.37 14.68
C LEU A 198 -20.98 -6.39 14.74
N LEU A 199 -20.50 -6.76 15.94
CA LEU A 199 -19.30 -7.59 16.10
C LEU A 199 -19.40 -8.93 15.37
N ASP A 200 -20.57 -9.58 15.39
CA ASP A 200 -20.74 -10.88 14.73
C ASP A 200 -20.65 -10.77 13.20
N TYR A 201 -21.06 -9.64 12.60
CA TYR A 201 -20.85 -9.39 11.18
C TYR A 201 -19.36 -9.24 10.84
N PHE A 202 -18.57 -8.57 11.71
CA PHE A 202 -17.12 -8.46 11.53
C PHE A 202 -16.40 -9.80 11.68
N LYS A 203 -16.83 -10.63 12.63
CA LYS A 203 -16.32 -12.01 12.79
C LYS A 203 -16.63 -12.84 11.55
N GLN A 204 -17.87 -12.82 11.08
CA GLN A 204 -18.27 -13.55 9.87
C GLN A 204 -17.49 -13.07 8.64
N PHE A 205 -17.30 -11.76 8.51
CA PHE A 205 -16.46 -11.19 7.45
C PHE A 205 -15.02 -11.74 7.53
N SER A 206 -14.42 -11.75 8.72
CA SER A 206 -13.04 -12.23 8.91
C SER A 206 -12.92 -13.73 8.64
N ILE A 207 -13.91 -14.54 9.06
CA ILE A 207 -14.00 -15.96 8.70
C ILE A 207 -14.01 -16.10 7.18
N ASN A 208 -14.88 -15.38 6.47
CA ASN A 208 -14.98 -15.47 5.02
C ASN A 208 -13.68 -15.06 4.30
N VAL A 209 -12.90 -14.15 4.88
CA VAL A 209 -11.60 -13.72 4.34
C VAL A 209 -10.50 -14.74 4.60
N LEU A 210 -10.48 -15.38 5.77
CA LEU A 210 -9.38 -16.26 6.20
C LEU A 210 -9.66 -17.75 5.97
N GLN A 211 -10.89 -18.12 5.58
CA GLN A 211 -11.34 -19.50 5.49
C GLN A 211 -10.47 -20.36 4.56
N TYR A 212 -10.14 -19.86 3.36
CA TYR A 212 -9.29 -20.60 2.42
C TYR A 212 -7.93 -20.94 3.04
N SER A 213 -7.27 -19.95 3.65
CA SER A 213 -5.94 -20.13 4.24
C SER A 213 -6.00 -21.09 5.43
N ALA A 214 -7.04 -21.00 6.28
CA ALA A 214 -7.27 -21.92 7.39
C ALA A 214 -7.50 -23.37 6.91
N GLU A 215 -8.32 -23.58 5.89
CA GLU A 215 -8.58 -24.90 5.30
C GLU A 215 -7.33 -25.49 4.63
N ARG A 216 -6.55 -24.64 3.94
CA ARG A 216 -5.28 -25.02 3.33
C ARG A 216 -4.27 -25.49 4.38
N LEU A 217 -4.16 -24.80 5.52
CA LEU A 217 -3.17 -25.11 6.56
C LEU A 217 -3.58 -26.33 7.40
N GLY A 218 -4.85 -26.38 7.83
CA GLY A 218 -5.38 -27.40 8.73
C GLY A 218 -4.78 -27.33 10.15
N TRP A 219 -5.28 -28.19 11.04
CA TRP A 219 -4.90 -28.21 12.46
C TRP A 219 -3.58 -28.93 12.76
N ASP A 220 -3.22 -29.90 11.91
CA ASP A 220 -2.06 -30.75 12.12
C ASP A 220 -0.92 -30.42 11.14
N PRO A 221 0.34 -30.55 11.58
CA PRO A 221 1.50 -30.49 10.69
C PRO A 221 1.39 -31.45 9.50
N LYS A 222 1.81 -31.00 8.32
CA LYS A 222 1.75 -31.79 7.08
C LYS A 222 3.16 -32.21 6.62
N PRO A 223 3.36 -33.45 6.15
CA PRO A 223 4.65 -33.87 5.62
C PRO A 223 5.10 -32.97 4.47
N GLY A 224 6.29 -32.37 4.60
CA GLY A 224 6.87 -31.49 3.58
C GLY A 224 6.32 -30.06 3.57
N GLU A 225 5.57 -29.64 4.60
CA GLU A 225 5.15 -28.24 4.72
C GLU A 225 6.33 -27.28 4.86
N THR A 226 6.09 -26.02 4.46
CA THR A 226 7.11 -24.98 4.62
C THR A 226 7.20 -24.53 6.08
N HIS A 227 8.33 -23.91 6.45
CA HIS A 227 8.45 -23.29 7.78
C HIS A 227 7.37 -22.22 8.00
N ASP A 228 7.06 -21.46 6.95
CA ASP A 228 6.07 -20.39 6.94
C ASP A 228 4.65 -20.92 7.16
N ASP A 229 4.28 -22.06 6.55
CA ASP A 229 2.98 -22.71 6.82
C ASP A 229 2.87 -23.17 8.29
N ALA A 230 3.97 -23.66 8.87
CA ALA A 230 4.00 -24.05 10.28
C ALA A 230 3.82 -22.85 11.22
N LEU A 231 4.41 -21.69 10.88
CA LEU A 231 4.20 -20.45 11.61
C LEU A 231 2.76 -19.93 11.47
N LEU A 232 2.23 -19.88 10.25
CA LEU A 232 0.85 -19.41 9.98
C LEU A 232 -0.20 -20.21 10.72
N ARG A 233 -0.02 -21.52 10.86
CA ARG A 233 -0.97 -22.38 11.60
C ARG A 233 -1.14 -21.95 13.06
N GLY A 234 -0.10 -21.36 13.66
CA GLY A 234 -0.09 -20.94 15.05
C GLY A 234 -0.62 -19.54 15.32
N GLU A 235 -0.90 -18.74 14.28
CA GLU A 235 -1.51 -17.40 14.40
C GLU A 235 -3.03 -17.45 14.58
#